data_AF-A0A257ETZ7-F1
#
_entry.id   AF-A0A257ETZ7-F1
#
_cell.length_a   1.000
_cell.length_b   1.000
_cell.length_c   1.000
_cell.angle_alpha   90.00
_cell.angle_beta   90.00
_cell.angle_gamma   90.00
#
_symmetry.space_group_name_H-M   'P 1'
#
loop_
_entity.id
_entity.type
_entity.pdbx_description
1 polymer ?
#
loop_
_entity_poly.entity_id
_entity_poly.type
_entity_poly.pdbx_seq_one_letter_code
_entity_poly.pdbx_strand_id
1 'polypeptide(L)'
;QYPQSVWDVPGFQQPDVVLIDGRFRVACLLTVAFRTKAPVTVLFDDYSSRPAYHVVEQMIRPIAMHGRMAQFQIDPTPMPDPADRWITASFQHPL
;
A
#
# COMPACT_ATOMS: atom_id res chain seq x y z
N GLN A 1 -5.87 -6.13 -11.59
CA GLN A 1 -5.54 -5.06 -12.55
C GLN A 1 -5.40 -3.72 -11.85
N TYR A 2 -6.46 -3.17 -11.24
CA TYR A 2 -6.47 -1.80 -10.68
C TYR A 2 -5.24 -1.37 -9.85
N PRO A 3 -4.80 -2.09 -8.79
CA PRO A 3 -3.68 -1.63 -7.97
C PRO A 3 -2.30 -1.75 -8.66
N GLN A 4 -2.18 -2.59 -9.69
CA GLN A 4 -0.90 -2.99 -10.26
C GLN A 4 -0.62 -2.36 -11.63
N SER A 5 -1.65 -2.14 -12.44
CA SER A 5 -1.47 -1.80 -13.86
C SER A 5 -0.70 -0.51 -14.12
N VAL A 6 -0.79 0.47 -13.20
CA VAL A 6 -0.06 1.74 -13.33
C VAL A 6 1.46 1.54 -13.31
N TRP A 7 1.95 0.51 -12.62
CA TRP A 7 3.38 0.22 -12.52
C TRP A 7 3.97 -0.43 -13.78
N ASP A 8 3.11 -0.87 -14.70
CA ASP A 8 3.49 -1.54 -15.95
C ASP A 8 3.32 -0.65 -17.18
N VAL A 9 2.91 0.62 -17.00
CA VAL A 9 2.73 1.54 -18.12
C VAL A 9 4.09 1.92 -18.75
N PRO A 10 4.19 2.01 -20.09
CA PRO A 10 5.37 2.52 -20.74
C PRO A 10 5.72 3.92 -20.23
N GLY A 11 6.99 4.12 -19.85
CA GLY A 11 7.45 5.41 -19.31
C GLY A 11 7.08 5.65 -17.84
N PHE A 12 6.67 4.63 -17.09
CA PHE A 12 6.45 4.74 -15.65
C PHE A 12 7.68 5.35 -14.95
N GLN A 13 7.43 6.35 -14.11
CA GLN A 13 8.45 6.98 -13.27
C GLN A 13 8.21 6.57 -11.83
N GLN A 14 9.32 6.28 -11.13
CA GLN A 14 9.29 5.98 -9.71
C GLN A 14 8.70 7.18 -8.95
N PRO A 15 7.59 7.02 -8.21
CA PRO A 15 7.05 8.10 -7.41
C PRO A 15 7.88 8.32 -6.15
N ASP A 16 7.98 9.56 -5.70
CA ASP A 16 8.45 9.90 -4.35
C ASP A 16 7.30 9.83 -3.33
N VAL A 17 6.07 10.06 -3.80
CA VAL A 17 4.85 10.09 -2.98
C VAL A 17 3.71 9.35 -3.68
N VAL A 18 2.96 8.54 -2.94
CA VAL A 18 1.73 7.87 -3.40
C VAL A 18 0.57 8.21 -2.47
N LEU A 19 -0.56 8.66 -3.04
CA LEU A 19 -1.81 8.86 -2.33
C LEU A 19 -2.75 7.67 -2.58
N ILE A 20 -3.24 7.07 -1.50
CA ILE A 20 -4.23 5.99 -1.51
C ILE A 20 -5.55 6.54 -0.97
N ASP A 21 -6.44 6.89 -1.90
CA ASP A 21 -7.81 7.36 -1.61
C ASP A 21 -8.86 6.69 -2.52
N GLY A 22 -8.48 5.59 -3.17
CA GLY A 22 -9.34 4.86 -4.11
C GLY A 22 -10.02 3.62 -3.53
N ARG A 23 -10.26 2.64 -4.40
CA ARG A 23 -10.67 1.27 -4.02
C ARG A 23 -9.45 0.39 -3.77
N PHE A 24 -9.65 -0.75 -3.13
CA PHE A 24 -8.59 -1.74 -2.87
C PHE A 24 -7.39 -1.12 -2.13
N ARG A 25 -7.64 -0.22 -1.18
CA ARG A 25 -6.62 0.63 -0.54
C ARG A 25 -5.47 -0.18 0.06
N VAL A 26 -5.77 -1.28 0.75
CA VAL A 26 -4.76 -2.21 1.27
C VAL A 26 -3.92 -2.83 0.16
N ALA A 27 -4.53 -3.32 -0.93
CA ALA A 27 -3.78 -3.88 -2.06
C ALA A 27 -2.92 -2.82 -2.78
N CYS A 28 -3.36 -1.57 -2.84
CA CYS A 28 -2.56 -0.47 -3.35
C CYS A 28 -1.31 -0.26 -2.49
N LEU A 29 -1.43 -0.23 -1.16
CA LEU A 29 -0.28 -0.10 -0.24
C LEU A 29 0.70 -1.25 -0.42
N LEU A 30 0.20 -2.50 -0.45
CA LEU A 30 1.03 -3.68 -0.68
C LEU A 30 1.71 -3.65 -2.05
N THR A 31 1.02 -3.15 -3.08
CA THR A 31 1.64 -3.01 -4.40
C THR A 31 2.79 -2.00 -4.36
N VAL A 32 2.64 -0.87 -3.65
CA VAL A 32 3.75 0.08 -3.46
C VAL A 32 4.91 -0.61 -2.77
N ALA A 33 4.65 -1.33 -1.67
CA ALA A 33 5.67 -2.05 -0.91
C ALA A 33 6.45 -3.07 -1.75
N PHE A 34 5.77 -3.81 -2.63
CA PHE A 34 6.41 -4.86 -3.43
C PHE A 34 7.05 -4.37 -4.73
N ARG A 35 6.67 -3.19 -5.23
CA ARG A 35 7.10 -2.73 -6.56
C ARG A 35 8.03 -1.54 -6.53
N THR A 36 8.10 -0.80 -5.42
CA THR A 36 8.97 0.37 -5.33
C THR A 36 10.45 -0.01 -5.43
N LYS A 37 11.22 0.81 -6.14
CA LYS A 37 12.68 0.65 -6.29
C LYS A 37 13.48 1.66 -5.45
N ALA A 38 12.80 2.63 -4.84
CA ALA A 38 13.37 3.63 -3.96
C ALA A 38 12.42 3.88 -2.77
N PRO A 39 12.86 4.57 -1.70
CA PRO A 39 11.98 4.98 -0.62
C PRO A 39 10.80 5.82 -1.11
N VAL A 40 9.60 5.56 -0.61
CA VAL A 40 8.35 6.26 -1.00
C VAL A 40 7.56 6.65 0.24
N THR A 41 7.06 7.88 0.26
CA THR A 41 6.04 8.29 1.23
C THR A 41 4.66 7.86 0.73
N VAL A 42 3.92 7.11 1.53
CA VAL A 42 2.52 6.77 1.22
C VAL A 42 1.58 7.49 2.16
N LEU A 43 0.61 8.20 1.59
CA LEU A 43 -0.49 8.82 2.30
C LEU A 43 -1.74 7.97 2.10
N PHE A 44 -2.30 7.44 3.18
CA PHE A 44 -3.45 6.54 3.16
C PHE A 44 -4.63 7.22 3.83
N ASP A 45 -5.63 7.64 3.05
CA ASP A 45 -6.80 8.35 3.59
C ASP A 45 -7.84 7.41 4.23
N ASP A 46 -8.66 7.92 5.15
CA ASP A 46 -9.60 7.17 6.01
C ASP A 46 -8.98 5.98 6.78
N TYR A 47 -7.69 6.04 7.09
CA TYR A 47 -7.01 4.93 7.75
C TYR A 47 -7.51 4.69 9.18
N SER A 48 -7.63 5.75 9.99
CA SER A 48 -7.99 5.59 11.40
C SER A 48 -9.44 5.15 11.60
N SER A 49 -10.35 5.52 10.70
CA SER A 49 -11.78 5.25 10.80
C SER A 49 -12.17 3.85 10.31
N ARG A 50 -11.23 3.07 9.77
CA ARG A 50 -11.49 1.77 9.14
C ARG A 50 -10.55 0.69 9.70
N PRO A 51 -10.94 0.00 10.79
CA PRO A 51 -10.10 -0.99 11.47
C PRO A 51 -9.63 -2.14 10.57
N ALA A 52 -10.39 -2.50 9.53
CA ALA A 52 -9.99 -3.52 8.56
C ALA A 52 -8.67 -3.17 7.84
N TYR A 53 -8.31 -1.89 7.73
CA TYR A 53 -7.05 -1.46 7.11
C TYR A 53 -5.83 -1.69 7.99
N HIS A 54 -6.01 -1.85 9.30
CA HIS A 54 -4.91 -2.08 10.26
C HIS A 54 -4.26 -3.46 10.09
N VAL A 55 -4.84 -4.34 9.25
CA VAL A 55 -4.20 -5.60 8.85
C VAL A 55 -2.79 -5.40 8.27
N VAL A 56 -2.55 -4.25 7.60
CA VAL A 56 -1.24 -3.94 7.00
C VAL A 56 -0.14 -3.73 8.04
N GLU A 57 -0.49 -3.41 9.29
CA GLU A 57 0.46 -3.19 10.38
C GLU A 57 1.24 -4.45 10.80
N GLN A 58 0.80 -5.62 10.33
CA GLN A 58 1.56 -6.87 10.42
C GLN A 58 2.86 -6.82 9.61
N MET A 59 2.91 -5.96 8.59
CA MET A 59 4.08 -5.78 7.71
C MET A 59 4.68 -4.39 7.84
N ILE A 60 3.83 -3.36 7.80
CA ILE A 60 4.25 -1.96 7.72
C ILE A 60 3.32 -1.13 8.59
N ARG A 61 3.90 -0.45 9.59
CA ARG A 61 3.16 0.44 10.48
C ARG A 61 3.23 1.88 9.98
N PRO A 62 2.19 2.69 10.20
CA PRO A 62 2.26 4.12 9.91
C PRO A 62 3.31 4.79 10.80
N ILE A 63 4.04 5.75 10.24
CA ILE A 63 5.04 6.55 10.95
C ILE A 63 4.44 7.83 11.54
N ALA A 64 3.28 8.26 11.03
CA ALA A 64 2.53 9.41 11.54
C ALA A 64 1.06 9.31 11.17
N MET A 65 0.22 10.03 11.93
CA MET A 65 -1.20 10.23 11.64
C MET A 65 -1.46 11.73 11.45
N HIS A 66 -2.15 12.07 10.36
CA HIS A 66 -2.59 13.43 10.02
C HIS A 66 -4.12 13.46 10.01
N GLY A 67 -4.72 13.66 11.17
CA GLY A 67 -6.16 13.48 11.36
C GLY A 67 -6.56 12.02 11.13
N ARG A 68 -7.40 11.75 10.11
CA ARG A 68 -7.81 10.39 9.73
C ARG A 68 -6.83 9.68 8.79
N MET A 69 -5.90 10.42 8.20
CA MET A 69 -4.97 9.92 7.20
C MET A 69 -3.71 9.37 7.86
N ALA A 70 -3.24 8.20 7.42
CA ALA A 70 -1.98 7.62 7.85
C ALA A 70 -0.86 7.94 6.87
N GLN A 71 0.33 8.24 7.39
CA GLN A 71 1.56 8.34 6.63
C GLN A 71 2.41 7.10 6.87
N PHE A 72 2.86 6.47 5.81
CA PHE A 72 3.82 5.37 5.83
C PHE A 72 5.10 5.79 5.11
N GLN A 73 6.23 5.28 5.61
CA GLN A 73 7.50 5.28 4.89
C GLN A 73 7.72 3.86 4.36
N ILE A 74 7.86 3.74 3.05
CA ILE A 74 8.05 2.45 2.38
C ILE A 74 9.45 2.40 1.80
N ASP A 75 10.29 1.51 2.32
CA ASP A 75 11.58 1.22 1.73
C ASP A 75 11.50 -0.03 0.82
N PRO A 76 12.35 -0.12 -0.23
CA PRO A 76 12.40 -1.30 -1.08
C PRO A 76 12.71 -2.54 -0.22
N THR A 77 11.73 -3.43 -0.10
CA THR A 77 11.84 -4.62 0.75
C THR A 77 11.67 -5.86 -0.14
N PRO A 78 12.45 -6.94 0.08
CA PRO A 78 12.20 -8.21 -0.60
C PRO A 78 10.76 -8.68 -0.35
N MET A 79 10.13 -9.25 -1.39
CA MET A 79 8.77 -9.79 -1.27
C MET A 79 8.74 -10.87 -0.16
N PRO A 80 7.81 -10.78 0.81
CA PRO A 80 7.62 -11.83 1.80
C PRO A 80 7.12 -13.13 1.16
N ASP A 81 7.23 -14.24 1.89
CA ASP A 81 6.78 -15.55 1.43
C ASP A 81 5.28 -15.49 1.04
N PRO A 82 4.91 -15.92 -0.19
CA PRO A 82 3.54 -15.86 -0.70
C PRO A 82 2.51 -16.71 0.06
N ALA A 83 2.88 -17.44 1.12
CA ALA A 83 1.97 -18.25 1.93
C ALA A 83 0.94 -17.45 2.75
N ASP A 84 1.07 -16.13 2.87
CA ASP A 84 0.14 -15.29 3.65
C ASP A 84 -1.20 -15.07 2.95
N ARG A 85 -2.22 -15.82 3.39
CA ARG A 85 -3.57 -15.85 2.79
C ARG A 85 -4.27 -14.49 2.76
N TRP A 86 -3.98 -13.61 3.73
CA TRP A 86 -4.60 -12.28 3.80
C TRP A 86 -4.08 -11.33 2.72
N ILE A 87 -2.81 -11.47 2.31
CA ILE A 87 -2.22 -10.70 1.20
C ILE A 87 -3.03 -11.00 -0.05
N THR A 88 -3.18 -12.28 -0.40
CA THR A 88 -3.96 -12.71 -1.57
C THR A 88 -5.41 -12.18 -1.53
N ALA A 89 -6.07 -12.27 -0.37
CA ALA A 89 -7.45 -11.82 -0.20
C ALA A 89 -7.62 -10.31 -0.47
N SER A 90 -6.64 -9.48 -0.09
CA SER A 90 -6.69 -8.03 -0.27
C SER A 90 -6.76 -7.59 -1.75
N PHE A 91 -6.20 -8.41 -2.66
CA PHE A 91 -6.24 -8.17 -4.11
C PHE A 91 -7.55 -8.61 -4.76
N GLN A 92 -8.33 -9.46 -4.09
CA GLN A 92 -9.58 -10.02 -4.62
C GLN A 92 -10.81 -9.23 -4.16
N HIS A 93 -10.81 -8.76 -2.92
CA HIS A 93 -11.95 -8.08 -2.31
C HIS A 93 -11.52 -6.73 -1.70
N PRO A 94 -12.24 -5.63 -1.98
CA PRO A 94 -11.99 -4.38 -1.29
C PRO A 94 -12.40 -4.53 0.18
N LEU A 95 -11.48 -4.18 1.09
CA LEU A 95 -11.72 -4.05 2.52
C LEU A 95 -12.41 -2.71 2.86
#